data_AF-A0A9E3Z6S1-F1
#
_entry.id   AF-A0A9E3Z6S1-F1
#
_cell.length_a   1.000
_cell.length_b   1.000
_cell.length_c   1.000
_cell.angle_alpha   90.00
_cell.angle_beta   90.00
_cell.angle_gamma   90.00
#
_symmetry.space_group_name_H-M   'P 1'
#
loop_
_entity.id
_entity.type
_entity.pdbx_description
1 polymer ?
#
loop_
_entity_poly.entity_id
_entity_poly.type
_entity_poly.pdbx_seq_one_letter_code
_entity_poly.pdbx_strand_id
1 'polypeptide(L)' 'MPVLGLILLLLFIANVWAIISTLASNLPLWRRLLWVAVVCVPLVGLLLWLAFGPRAVGRRA' A
#
# COMPACT_ATOMS: atom_id res chain seq x y z
N MET A 1 -19.27 6.29 -20.43
CA MET A 1 -17.81 6.50 -20.27
C MET A 1 -17.25 5.41 -19.34
N PRO A 2 -17.05 4.17 -19.83
CA PRO A 2 -16.73 2.99 -19.00
C PRO A 2 -15.35 3.01 -18.34
N VAL A 3 -14.46 3.90 -18.79
CA VAL A 3 -13.06 4.01 -18.34
C VAL A 3 -12.96 4.32 -16.85
N LEU A 4 -13.84 5.17 -16.30
CA LEU A 4 -13.82 5.51 -14.88
C LEU A 4 -14.08 4.28 -13.99
N GLY A 5 -15.02 3.41 -14.37
CA GLY A 5 -15.35 2.22 -13.58
C GLY A 5 -14.16 1.25 -13.45
N LEU A 6 -13.41 1.07 -14.54
CA LEU A 6 -12.19 0.25 -14.54
C LEU A 6 -11.09 0.86 -13.67
N ILE A 7 -10.93 2.18 -13.68
CA ILE A 7 -9.93 2.88 -12.85
C ILE A 7 -10.26 2.73 -11.36
N LEU A 8 -11.52 2.91 -10.96
CA LEU A 8 -11.93 2.70 -9.56
C LEU A 8 -11.74 1.25 -9.11
N LEU A 9 -12.05 0.27 -9.97
CA LEU A 9 -11.83 -1.14 -9.65
C LEU A 9 -10.34 -1.45 -9.45
N LEU A 10 -9.48 -0.90 -10.30
CA LEU A 10 -8.03 -1.08 -10.17
C LEU A 10 -7.49 -0.41 -8.91
N LEU A 11 -7.96 0.81 -8.59
CA LEU A 11 -7.60 1.53 -7.37
C LEU A 11 -8.02 0.77 -6.11
N PHE A 12 -9.19 0.13 -6.14
CA PHE A 12 -9.69 -0.68 -5.02
C PHE A 12 -8.83 -1.92 -4.79
N ILE A 13 -8.49 -2.66 -5.85
CA ILE A 13 -7.60 -3.82 -5.77
C ILE A 13 -6.22 -3.41 -5.27
N ALA A 14 -5.67 -2.31 -5.80
CA ALA A 14 -4.39 -1.78 -5.38
C ALA A 14 -4.39 -1.39 -3.88
N ASN A 15 -5.50 -0.84 -3.38
CA ASN A 15 -5.66 -0.50 -1.97
C ASN A 15 -5.56 -1.73 -1.08
N VAL A 16 -6.32 -2.78 -1.40
CA VAL A 16 -6.28 -4.05 -0.66
C VAL A 16 -4.88 -4.63 -0.66
N TRP A 17 -4.19 -4.60 -1.80
CA TRP A 17 -2.83 -5.08 -1.93
C TRP A 17 -1.83 -4.29 -1.07
N ALA A 18 -1.94 -2.95 -1.02
CA ALA A 18 -1.10 -2.11 -0.17
C ALA A 18 -1.27 -2.45 1.32
N ILE A 19 -2.49 -2.77 1.77
CA ILE A 19 -2.75 -3.23 3.14
C ILE A 19 -2.05 -4.57 3.39
N ILE A 20 -2.26 -5.56 2.51
CA ILE A 20 -1.67 -6.90 2.66
C ILE A 20 -0.13 -6.83 2.67
N SER A 21 0.46 -5.98 1.83
CA SER A 21 1.92 -5.81 1.77
C SER A 21 2.50 -4.92 2.89
N THR A 22 1.66 -4.14 3.59
CA THR A 22 2.05 -3.42 4.83
C THR A 22 1.95 -4.32 6.06
N LEU A 23 0.88 -5.12 6.13
CA LEU A 23 0.93 -6.43 6.78
C LEU A 23 2.02 -7.26 6.05
N ALA A 24 2.37 -8.52 6.29
CA ALA A 24 3.55 -9.16 5.66
C ALA A 24 4.97 -8.49 5.81
N SER A 25 5.12 -7.17 5.89
CA SER A 25 6.39 -6.47 6.09
C SER A 25 6.92 -6.76 7.51
N ASN A 26 8.20 -7.12 7.59
CA ASN A 26 8.88 -7.43 8.84
C ASN A 26 9.42 -6.15 9.52
N LEU A 27 8.57 -5.14 9.64
CA LEU A 27 8.89 -3.87 10.31
C LEU A 27 8.46 -3.91 11.77
N PRO A 28 9.14 -3.15 12.65
CA PRO A 28 8.68 -2.97 14.03
C PRO A 28 7.25 -2.42 14.06
N LEU A 29 6.47 -2.89 15.04
CA LEU A 29 5.02 -2.66 15.17
C LEU A 29 4.63 -1.18 14.97
N TRP A 30 5.38 -0.26 15.58
CA TRP A 30 5.14 1.18 15.50
C TRP A 30 5.22 1.74 14.08
N ARG A 31 6.18 1.28 13.27
CA ARG A 31 6.30 1.68 11.86
C ARG A 31 5.24 1.05 10.98
N ARG A 32 4.83 -0.19 11.31
CA ARG A 32 3.77 -0.90 10.60
C ARG A 32 2.41 -0.23 10.80
N LEU A 33 2.10 0.18 12.04
CA LEU A 33 0.90 0.95 12.39
C LEU A 33 0.83 2.29 11.65
N LEU A 34 1.95 3.00 11.54
CA LEU A 34 2.04 4.28 10.84
C LEU A 34 1.71 4.11 9.34
N TRP A 35 2.21 3.05 8.72
CA TRP A 35 1.88 2.73 7.32
C TRP A 35 0.44 2.30 7.12
N VAL A 36 -0.14 1.54 8.05
CA VAL A 36 -1.57 1.20 8.00
C VAL A 36 -2.44 2.46 8.04
N ALA A 37 -2.11 3.41 8.92
CA ALA A 37 -2.81 4.70 9.01
C ALA A 37 -2.70 5.52 7.70
N VAL A 38 -1.54 5.49 7.03
CA VAL A 38 -1.35 6.16 5.72
C VAL A 38 -2.18 5.47 4.64
N VAL A 39 -2.13 4.14 4.55
CA VAL A 39 -2.86 3.35 3.52
C VAL A 39 -4.38 3.44 3.69
N CYS A 40 -4.89 3.75 4.89
CA CYS A 40 -6.31 4.01 5.11
C CYS A 40 -6.88 5.17 4.27
N VAL A 41 -6.05 6.05 3.72
CA VAL A 41 -6.47 7.09 2.77
C VAL A 41 -6.35 6.52 1.34
N PRO A 42 -7.44 6.13 0.67
CA PRO A 42 -7.33 5.22 -0.46
C PRO A 42 -6.59 5.78 -1.68
N LEU A 43 -6.74 7.06 -1.98
CA LEU A 43 -6.03 7.66 -3.13
C LEU A 43 -4.60 8.06 -2.73
N VAL A 44 -4.50 8.91 -1.71
CA VAL A 44 -3.24 9.55 -1.30
C VAL A 44 -2.32 8.56 -0.58
N GLY A 45 -2.89 7.70 0.27
CA GLY A 45 -2.19 6.64 0.99
C GLY A 45 -1.58 5.60 0.06
N LEU A 46 -2.30 5.22 -0.99
CA LEU A 46 -1.77 4.32 -2.02
C LEU A 46 -0.59 4.96 -2.76
N LEU A 47 -0.70 6.23 -3.15
CA LEU A 47 0.38 7.00 -3.79
C LEU A 47 1.64 7.10 -2.91
N LEU A 48 1.47 7.44 -1.63
CA LEU A 48 2.55 7.49 -0.64
C LEU A 48 3.19 6.12 -0.41
N TRP A 49 2.37 5.07 -0.36
CA TRP A 49 2.81 3.69 -0.20
C TRP A 49 3.56 3.18 -1.43
N LEU A 50 3.15 3.55 -2.64
CA LEU A 50 3.91 3.21 -3.85
C LEU A 50 5.30 3.86 -3.86
N ALA A 51 5.40 5.11 -3.41
CA ALA A 51 6.67 5.83 -3.36
C ALA A 51 7.60 5.30 -2.23
N PHE A 52 7.09 5.27 -0.99
CA PHE A 52 7.90 5.06 0.22
C PHE A 52 7.52 3.82 1.01
N GLY A 53 6.56 3.04 0.54
CA GLY A 53 6.02 1.89 1.24
C GLY A 53 7.08 0.89 1.67
N PRO A 54 6.79 0.10 2.70
CA PRO A 54 7.73 -0.83 3.30
C PRO A 54 8.17 -1.89 2.29
N ARG A 55 9.30 -1.66 1.63
CA ARG A 55 9.88 -2.61 0.68
C ARG A 55 10.65 -3.68 1.45
N ALA A 56 10.50 -4.93 1.04
CA ALA A 56 11.35 -5.99 1.53
C ALA A 56 12.82 -5.63 1.24
N VAL A 57 13.66 -5.63 2.27
CA VAL A 57 15.11 -5.53 2.10
C VAL A 57 15.54 -6.79 1.36
N GLY A 58 15.80 -6.67 0.06
CA GLY A 58 16.38 -7.75 -0.72
C GLY A 58 17.71 -8.13 -0.07
N ARG A 59 17.80 -9.35 0.49
CA ARG A 59 19.08 -9.90 0.93
C ARG A 59 19.97 -9.98 -0.31
N ARG A 60 20.85 -9.00 -0.47
CA ARG A 60 21.99 -9.10 -1.37
C ARG A 60 22.96 -10.06 -0.68
N ALA A 61 23.00 -11.30 -1.18
CA ALA A 61 24.08 -12.24 -0.95
C ALA A 61 25.27 -11.84 -1.84
#